data_AF-A0A0D1KZU6-F1
#
_entry.id   AF-A0A0D1KZU6-F1
#
_cell.length_a   1.000
_cell.length_b   1.000
_cell.length_c   1.000
_cell.angle_alpha   90.00
_cell.angle_beta   90.00
_cell.angle_gamma   90.00
#
_symmetry.space_group_name_H-M   'P 1'
#
loop_
_entity.id
_entity.type
_entity.pdbx_description
1 polymer ?
#
loop_
_entity_poly.entity_id
_entity_poly.type
_entity_poly.pdbx_seq_one_letter_code
_entity_poly.pdbx_strand_id
1 'polypeptide(L)'
;MGSNVVLTVPGPIPGGSTYTPPAITINVTANAPGSITSNYAGNSYANPGMTFTTTLKPVIGSNFNAATACYPNPSPTLTTTTVT
;
A
#
# COMPACT_ATOMS: atom_id res chain seq x y z
N MET A 1 -6.50 1.17 18.49
CA MET A 1 -5.31 1.93 18.05
C MET A 1 -4.57 1.06 17.07
N GLY A 2 -4.37 1.53 15.84
CA GLY A 2 -3.52 0.88 14.84
C GLY A 2 -2.67 1.97 14.18
N SER A 3 -1.48 1.61 13.72
CA SER A 3 -0.58 2.52 13.01
C SER A 3 -0.34 1.99 11.61
N ASN A 4 -0.28 2.91 10.64
CA ASN A 4 0.01 2.53 9.26
C ASN A 4 1.53 2.57 9.04
N VAL A 5 2.05 1.55 8.36
CA VAL A 5 3.38 1.58 7.76
C VAL A 5 3.19 1.91 6.28
N VAL A 6 3.78 3.02 5.82
CA VAL A 6 3.66 3.46 4.42
C VAL A 6 4.94 3.11 3.67
N LEU A 7 4.81 2.32 2.62
CA LEU A 7 5.88 2.04 1.67
C LEU A 7 5.70 2.93 0.43
N THR A 8 6.67 3.82 0.19
CA THR A 8 6.70 4.65 -1.03
C THR A 8 7.70 4.07 -2.02
N VAL A 9 7.22 3.79 -3.23
CA VAL A 9 8.07 3.36 -4.35
C VAL A 9 8.25 4.54 -5.30
N PRO A 10 9.45 5.13 -5.40
CA PRO A 10 9.69 6.23 -6.33
C PRO A 10 9.69 5.74 -7.78
N GLY A 11 9.13 6.55 -8.68
CA GLY A 11 9.07 6.26 -10.11
C GLY A 11 10.35 6.63 -10.87
N PRO A 12 10.38 6.39 -12.20
CA PRO A 12 9.27 5.94 -13.05
C PRO A 12 9.14 4.41 -13.13
N ILE A 13 7.91 3.89 -12.94
CA ILE A 13 7.56 2.49 -13.24
C ILE A 13 6.99 2.47 -14.67
N PRO A 14 7.60 1.74 -15.63
CA PRO A 14 7.08 1.66 -16.99
C PRO A 14 5.66 1.08 -17.02
N GLY A 15 4.76 1.75 -17.74
CA GLY A 15 3.39 1.25 -17.93
C GLY A 15 3.38 -0.12 -18.61
N GLY A 16 2.44 -0.98 -18.21
CA GLY A 16 2.32 -2.34 -18.73
C GLY A 16 3.34 -3.35 -18.17
N SER A 17 4.20 -2.93 -17.24
CA SER A 17 5.13 -3.83 -16.55
C SER A 17 4.55 -4.33 -15.23
N THR A 18 4.92 -5.56 -14.84
CA THR A 18 4.71 -6.04 -13.47
C THR A 18 5.84 -5.52 -12.59
N TYR A 19 5.49 -4.97 -11.44
CA TYR A 19 6.46 -4.55 -10.42
C TYR A 19 6.32 -5.42 -9.17
N THR A 20 7.45 -5.91 -8.66
CA THR A 20 7.51 -6.61 -7.38
C THR A 20 8.08 -5.64 -6.35
N PRO A 21 7.32 -5.25 -5.31
CA PRO A 21 7.84 -4.45 -4.21
C PRO A 21 9.04 -5.11 -3.53
N PRO A 22 9.99 -4.34 -2.99
CA PRO A 22 11.06 -4.90 -2.18
C PRO A 22 10.47 -5.60 -0.96
N ALA A 23 11.12 -6.68 -0.53
CA ALA A 23 10.82 -7.27 0.76
C ALA A 23 11.11 -6.26 1.87
N ILE A 24 10.13 -6.05 2.75
CA ILE A 24 10.27 -5.17 3.92
C ILE A 24 10.19 -6.00 5.19
N THR A 25 11.06 -5.69 6.15
CA THR A 25 11.02 -6.28 7.49
C THR A 25 10.54 -5.21 8.46
N ILE A 26 9.43 -5.49 9.14
CA ILE A 26 8.87 -4.59 10.16
C ILE A 26 9.08 -5.27 11.51
N ASN A 27 9.94 -4.67 12.34
CA ASN A 27 10.17 -5.14 13.70
C ASN A 27 9.20 -4.44 14.64
N VAL A 28 8.37 -5.22 15.33
CA VAL A 28 7.39 -4.72 16.31
C VAL A 28 7.67 -5.34 17.68
N THR A 29 7.44 -4.57 18.74
CA THR A 29 7.59 -5.02 20.13
C THR A 29 6.22 -5.06 20.79
N ALA A 30 5.86 -6.22 21.34
CA ALA A 30 4.69 -6.36 22.18
C ALA A 30 5.05 -6.10 23.63
N ASN A 31 4.32 -5.18 24.29
CA ASN A 31 4.54 -4.84 25.69
C ASN A 31 3.61 -5.61 26.65
N ALA A 32 2.70 -6.42 26.11
CA ALA A 32 1.76 -7.25 26.85
C ALA A 32 1.30 -8.44 25.97
N PRO A 33 0.78 -9.52 26.58
CA PRO A 33 0.14 -10.62 25.86
C PRO A 33 -1.05 -10.13 25.01
N GLY A 34 -1.25 -10.75 23.85
CA GLY A 34 -2.31 -10.38 22.92
C GLY A 34 -2.08 -10.88 21.50
N SER A 35 -2.89 -10.41 20.56
CA SER A 35 -2.75 -10.70 19.13
C SER A 35 -2.36 -9.45 18.37
N ILE A 36 -1.33 -9.55 17.55
CA ILE A 36 -0.93 -8.54 16.57
C ILE A 36 -1.35 -9.05 15.20
N THR A 37 -2.33 -8.39 14.59
CA THR A 37 -2.79 -8.67 13.24
C THR A 37 -2.37 -7.54 12.32
N SER A 38 -1.78 -7.88 11.17
CA SER A 38 -1.54 -6.92 10.09
C SER A 38 -2.48 -7.18 8.91
N ASN A 39 -3.02 -6.10 8.35
CA ASN A 39 -3.93 -6.11 7.21
C ASN A 39 -3.49 -5.04 6.20
N TYR A 40 -4.01 -5.13 4.98
CA TYR A 40 -3.91 -3.98 4.07
C TYR A 40 -4.70 -2.79 4.65
N ALA A 41 -4.09 -1.61 4.57
CA ALA A 41 -4.72 -0.36 5.00
C ALA A 41 -5.89 0.03 4.09
N GLY A 42 -6.69 1.00 4.54
CA GLY A 42 -7.80 1.59 3.79
C GLY A 42 -9.09 0.78 3.79
N ASN A 43 -10.21 1.48 3.60
CA ASN A 43 -11.55 0.89 3.64
C ASN A 43 -12.57 1.53 2.67
N SER A 44 -12.16 2.58 1.95
CA SER A 44 -13.00 3.26 0.97
C SER A 44 -12.14 4.06 0.00
N TYR A 45 -12.72 4.59 -1.08
CA TYR A 45 -11.99 5.49 -1.97
C TYR A 45 -11.60 6.84 -1.31
N ALA A 46 -12.33 7.26 -0.28
CA ALA A 46 -11.98 8.45 0.52
C ALA A 46 -10.90 8.16 1.58
N ASN A 47 -10.70 6.88 1.94
CA ASN A 47 -9.65 6.39 2.82
C ASN A 47 -8.92 5.20 2.17
N PRO A 48 -8.12 5.46 1.12
CA PRO A 48 -7.49 4.41 0.33
C PRO A 48 -6.33 3.74 1.08
N GLY A 49 -6.07 2.48 0.73
CA GLY A 49 -4.94 1.70 1.21
C GLY A 49 -3.71 1.79 0.33
N MET A 50 -3.91 2.13 -0.94
CA MET A 50 -2.88 2.25 -1.95
C MET A 50 -3.21 3.40 -2.88
N THR A 51 -2.20 4.21 -3.18
CA THR A 51 -2.28 5.28 -4.17
C THR A 51 -1.15 5.13 -5.18
N PHE A 52 -1.43 5.47 -6.43
CA PHE A 52 -0.44 5.51 -7.51
C PHE A 52 -0.74 6.69 -8.43
N THR A 53 0.29 7.24 -9.06
CA THR A 53 0.13 8.30 -10.06
C THR A 53 0.81 7.89 -11.35
N THR A 54 0.02 7.81 -12.42
CA THR A 54 0.51 7.52 -13.76
C THR A 54 0.72 8.83 -14.51
N THR A 55 1.93 9.09 -14.98
CA THR A 55 2.18 10.19 -15.93
C THR A 55 1.96 9.68 -17.35
N LEU A 56 0.95 10.23 -18.01
CA LEU A 56 0.61 9.91 -19.40
C LEU A 56 1.28 10.93 -20.32
N LYS A 57 1.98 10.42 -21.35
CA LYS A 57 2.74 11.20 -22.32
C LYS A 57 2.12 11.04 -23.72
N PRO A 58 1.07 11.82 -24.06
CA PRO A 58 0.45 11.73 -25.37
C PRO A 58 1.42 12.21 -26.47
N VAL A 59 1.23 11.72 -27.70
CA VAL A 59 2.05 12.10 -28.86
C VAL A 59 1.88 13.59 -29.22
N ILE A 60 0.69 14.14 -28.93
CA ILE A 60 0.34 15.54 -29.15
C ILE A 60 -0.27 16.09 -27.85
N GLY A 61 0.26 17.20 -27.37
CA GLY A 61 -0.21 17.88 -26.15
C GLY A 61 0.71 17.69 -24.94
N SER A 62 0.32 18.32 -23.83
CA SER A 62 1.09 18.29 -22.59
C SER A 62 0.90 16.96 -21.85
N ASN A 63 1.94 16.54 -21.12
CA ASN A 63 1.84 15.41 -20.19
C ASN A 63 0.79 15.73 -19.11
N PHE A 64 0.06 14.70 -18.67
CA PHE A 64 -0.90 14.81 -17.59
C PHE A 64 -0.79 13.63 -16.63
N ASN A 65 -1.18 13.85 -15.39
CA ASN A 65 -1.14 12.84 -14.34
C ASN A 65 -2.54 12.28 -14.08
N ALA A 66 -2.65 10.95 -14.03
CA ALA A 66 -3.83 10.23 -13.60
C ALA A 66 -3.56 9.62 -12.22
N ALA A 67 -4.26 10.10 -11.20
CA ALA A 67 -4.20 9.52 -9.86
C ALA A 67 -5.13 8.31 -9.76
N THR A 68 -4.65 7.24 -9.15
CA THR A 68 -5.41 6.03 -8.85
C THR A 68 -5.38 5.78 -7.35
N ALA A 69 -6.54 5.46 -6.79
CA ALA A 69 -6.72 5.13 -5.38
C ALA A 69 -7.47 3.81 -5.27
N CYS A 70 -6.97 2.90 -4.44
CA CYS A 70 -7.55 1.58 -4.23
C CYS A 70 -7.61 1.26 -2.73
N TYR A 71 -8.58 0.45 -2.34
CA TYR A 71 -8.67 -0.13 -1.01
C TYR A 71 -9.06 -1.61 -1.15
N PRO A 72 -8.62 -2.47 -0.21
CA PRO A 72 -8.98 -3.88 -0.26
C PRO A 72 -10.43 -4.07 0.21
N ASN A 73 -11.19 -4.92 -0.47
CA ASN A 73 -12.53 -5.31 -0.02
C ASN A 73 -12.88 -6.73 -0.49
N PRO A 74 -12.99 -7.72 0.42
CA PRO A 74 -12.68 -7.63 1.86
C PRO A 74 -11.18 -7.41 2.12
N SER A 75 -10.82 -6.86 3.28
CA SER A 75 -9.39 -6.66 3.64
C SER A 75 -8.76 -7.98 4.08
N PRO A 76 -7.69 -8.47 3.39
CA PRO A 76 -7.03 -9.71 3.78
C PRO A 76 -6.17 -9.50 5.02
N THR A 77 -6.06 -10.56 5.84
CA THR A 77 -5.04 -10.64 6.89
C THR A 77 -3.72 -11.06 6.26
N LEU A 78 -2.68 -10.25 6.48
CA LEU A 78 -1.33 -10.49 6.00
C LEU A 78 -0.55 -11.35 6.98
N THR A 79 -0.57 -10.99 8.27
CA THR A 79 0.06 -11.77 9.35
C THR A 79 -0.78 -11.72 10.62
N THR A 80 -0.68 -12.78 11.42
CA THR A 80 -1.19 -12.82 12.79
C THR A 80 -0.07 -13.35 13.68
N THR A 81 0.20 -12.67 14.79
CA THR A 81 1.19 -13.09 15.78
C THR A 81 0.58 -13.02 17.17
N THR A 82 0.55 -14.16 17.86
CA THR A 82 0.07 -14.23 19.24
C THR A 82 1.25 -14.14 20.19
N VAL A 83 1.14 -13.23 21.15
CA VAL A 83 2.10 -13.04 22.24
C VAL A 83 1.46 -13.58 23.51
N THR A 84 2.12 -14.53 24.15
CA THR A 84 1.67 -15.23 25.36
C THR A 84 2.47 -14.81 26.56
#